data_AF-A0A7C2IYQ1-F1
#
_entry.id   AF-A0A7C2IYQ1-F1
#
_cell.length_a   1.000
_cell.length_b   1.000
_cell.length_c   1.000
_cell.angle_alpha   90.00
_cell.angle_beta   90.00
_cell.angle_gamma   90.00
#
_symmetry.space_group_name_H-M   'P 1'
#
loop_
_entity.id
_entity.type
_entity.pdbx_description
1 polymer ?
#
loop_
_entity_poly.entity_id
_entity_poly.type
_entity_poly.pdbx_seq_one_letter_code
_entity_poly.pdbx_strand_id
1 'polypeptide(L)'
;MKYSYRKEVLQELARHGVTPHSETPPELMREFINDLYVYEIRAMKKRLQEGAIAMSDYAARIEELRDRYPILSLPLGYWTTQSTDQG
;
A
#
# COMPACT_ATOMS: atom_id res chain seq x y z
N MET A 1 23.83 -2.25 -0.25
CA MET A 1 22.37 -2.28 -0.50
C MET A 1 21.84 -3.62 -0.03
N LYS A 2 21.01 -3.67 1.02
CA LYS A 2 20.51 -4.92 1.62
C LYS A 2 19.25 -5.44 0.93
N TYR A 3 18.43 -4.52 0.43
CA TYR A 3 17.20 -4.80 -0.30
C TYR A 3 17.24 -4.11 -1.66
N SER A 4 16.95 -4.88 -2.71
CA SER A 4 16.78 -4.38 -4.07
C SER A 4 15.29 -4.43 -4.41
N TYR A 5 14.61 -3.29 -4.35
CA TYR A 5 13.19 -3.21 -4.65
C TYR A 5 12.94 -3.32 -6.16
N ARG A 6 11.88 -4.03 -6.56
CA ARG A 6 11.47 -4.05 -7.97
C ARG A 6 11.02 -2.65 -8.39
N LYS A 7 11.29 -2.31 -9.64
CA LYS A 7 10.93 -0.99 -10.21
C LYS A 7 9.42 -0.72 -10.10
N GLU A 8 8.59 -1.72 -10.38
CA GLU A 8 7.13 -1.62 -10.31
C GLU A 8 6.66 -1.32 -8.88
N VAL A 9 7.28 -1.96 -7.89
CA VAL A 9 7.01 -1.74 -6.46
C VAL A 9 7.41 -0.33 -6.04
N LEU A 10 8.58 0.15 -6.47
CA LEU A 10 9.00 1.53 -6.21
C LEU A 10 8.04 2.56 -6.82
N GLN A 11 7.56 2.32 -8.04
CA GLN A 11 6.59 3.19 -8.71
C GLN A 11 5.26 3.23 -7.97
N GLU A 12 4.77 2.09 -7.49
CA GLU A 12 3.52 2.03 -6.73
C GLU A 12 3.66 2.70 -5.37
N LEU A 13 4.75 2.44 -4.64
CA LEU A 13 5.07 3.12 -3.39
C LEU A 13 5.18 4.64 -3.56
N ALA A 14 5.78 5.11 -4.65
CA ALA A 14 5.90 6.54 -4.95
C ALA A 14 4.53 7.21 -5.18
N ARG A 15 3.53 6.49 -5.70
CA ARG A 15 2.15 7.01 -5.83
C ARG A 15 1.49 7.25 -4.48
N HIS A 16 1.94 6.55 -3.43
CA HIS A 16 1.55 6.79 -2.05
C HIS A 16 2.46 7.80 -1.33
N GLY A 17 3.39 8.45 -2.06
CA GLY A 17 4.27 9.46 -1.52
C GLY A 17 5.47 8.92 -0.73
N VAL A 18 5.78 7.63 -0.85
CA VAL A 18 6.91 7.01 -0.15
C VAL A 18 7.93 6.40 -1.09
N THR A 19 9.18 6.42 -0.69
CA THR A 19 10.27 5.82 -1.44
C THR A 19 11.22 5.12 -0.46
N PRO A 20 11.24 3.78 -0.41
CA PRO A 20 12.13 3.05 0.49
C PRO A 20 13.60 3.23 0.07
N HIS A 21 14.49 3.26 1.05
CA HIS A 21 15.92 3.13 0.79
C HIS A 21 16.29 1.64 0.62
N SER A 22 17.47 1.37 0.06
CA SER A 22 18.02 0.02 -0.07
C SER A 22 18.33 -0.68 1.27
N GLU A 23 18.16 0.02 2.38
CA GLU A 23 18.29 -0.50 3.75
C GLU A 23 16.94 -0.65 4.45
N THR A 24 15.87 -0.07 3.89
CA THR A 24 14.51 -0.17 4.42
C THR A 24 13.99 -1.60 4.19
N PRO A 25 13.65 -2.35 5.24
CA PRO A 25 13.05 -3.67 5.07
C PRO A 25 11.68 -3.57 4.37
N PRO A 26 11.35 -4.47 3.43
CA PRO A 26 10.06 -4.44 2.75
C PRO A 26 8.89 -4.66 3.72
N GLU A 27 9.11 -5.38 4.81
CA GLU A 27 8.12 -5.59 5.88
C GLU A 27 7.65 -4.27 6.49
N LEU A 28 8.61 -3.38 6.82
CA LEU A 28 8.34 -2.06 7.38
C LEU A 28 7.56 -1.19 6.38
N MET A 29 7.93 -1.26 5.10
CA MET A 29 7.24 -0.50 4.06
C MET A 29 5.80 -1.01 3.84
N ARG A 30 5.59 -2.32 3.89
CA ARG A 30 4.25 -2.92 3.80
C ARG A 30 3.38 -2.54 4.98
N GLU A 31 3.94 -2.55 6.20
CA GLU A 31 3.23 -2.11 7.41
C GLU A 31 2.80 -0.64 7.29
N PHE A 32 3.72 0.24 6.88
CA PHE A 32 3.42 1.66 6.66
C PHE A 32 2.26 1.86 5.67
N ILE A 33 2.30 1.17 4.52
CA ILE A 33 1.22 1.26 3.52
C ILE A 33 -0.11 0.71 4.05
N ASN A 34 -0.05 -0.37 4.84
CA ASN A 34 -1.25 -0.92 5.47
C ASN A 34 -1.87 0.07 6.47
N ASP A 35 -1.06 0.75 7.28
CA ASP A 35 -1.54 1.77 8.21
C ASP A 35 -2.18 2.95 7.50
N LEU A 36 -1.60 3.39 6.37
CA LEU A 36 -2.18 4.42 5.52
C LEU A 36 -3.56 3.98 4.98
N TYR A 37 -3.66 2.75 4.49
CA TYR A 37 -4.92 2.18 4.01
C TYR A 37 -5.99 2.10 5.12
N VAL A 38 -5.63 1.63 6.32
CA VAL A 38 -6.54 1.58 7.47
C VAL A 38 -6.98 2.98 7.90
N TYR A 39 -6.08 3.95 7.87
CA TYR A 39 -6.40 5.35 8.13
C TYR A 39 -7.45 5.88 7.14
N GLU A 40 -7.29 5.63 5.84
CA GLU A 40 -8.25 6.05 4.82
C GLU A 40 -9.62 5.38 4.99
N ILE A 41 -9.69 4.09 5.34
CA ILE A 41 -10.96 3.43 5.67
C ILE A 41 -11.64 4.11 6.86
N ARG A 42 -10.88 4.41 7.93
CA ARG A 42 -11.43 5.05 9.13
C ARG A 42 -11.95 6.45 8.81
N ALA A 43 -11.24 7.21 7.98
CA ALA A 43 -11.70 8.50 7.50
C ALA A 43 -13.00 8.38 6.67
N MET A 44 -13.09 7.37 5.80
CA MET A 44 -14.32 7.10 5.02
C MET A 44 -15.50 6.77 5.93
N LYS A 45 -15.29 5.90 6.92
CA LYS A 45 -16.31 5.53 7.91
C LYS A 45 -16.77 6.74 8.74
N LYS A 46 -15.85 7.62 9.12
CA LYS A 46 -16.19 8.86 9.82
C LYS A 46 -17.08 9.75 8.97
N ARG A 47 -16.76 9.94 7.68
CA ARG A 47 -17.57 10.73 6.75
C ARG A 47 -18.98 10.15 6.55
N LEU A 48 -19.11 8.83 6.54
CA LEU A 48 -20.41 8.16 6.54
C LEU A 48 -21.20 8.46 7.82
N GLN A 49 -20.56 8.38 8.99
CA GLN A 49 -21.20 8.69 10.28
C GLN A 49 -21.63 10.15 10.41
N GLU A 50 -20.86 11.06 9.80
CA GLU A 50 -21.17 12.50 9.73
C GLU A 50 -22.24 12.82 8.66
N GLY A 51 -22.73 11.81 7.91
CA GLY A 51 -23.73 11.99 6.85
C GLY A 51 -23.20 12.68 5.59
N ALA A 52 -21.89 12.86 5.47
CA ALA A 52 -21.25 13.48 4.30
C ALA A 52 -21.25 12.55 3.07
N ILE A 53 -21.59 11.27 3.26
CA ILE A 53 -21.67 10.24 2.23
C ILE A 53 -22.92 9.40 2.50
N ALA A 54 -23.68 9.04 1.46
CA ALA A 54 -24.79 8.12 1.58
C ALA A 54 -24.30 6.67 1.76
N MET A 55 -25.01 5.87 2.57
CA MET A 55 -24.67 4.45 2.78
C MET A 55 -24.66 3.65 1.47
N SER A 56 -25.53 4.00 0.52
CA SER A 56 -25.55 3.40 -0.83
C SER A 56 -24.22 3.52 -1.56
N ASP A 57 -23.49 4.60 -1.32
CA ASP A 57 -22.25 4.90 -2.02
C ASP A 57 -21.01 4.43 -1.23
N TYR A 58 -21.19 4.02 0.02
CA TYR A 58 -20.08 3.63 0.88
C TYR A 58 -19.34 2.41 0.31
N ALA A 59 -20.07 1.41 -0.19
CA ALA A 59 -19.48 0.23 -0.80
C ALA A 59 -18.59 0.58 -1.99
N ALA A 60 -19.13 1.34 -2.96
CA ALA A 60 -18.38 1.79 -4.14
C ALA A 60 -17.12 2.58 -3.76
N ARG A 61 -17.22 3.50 -2.78
CA ARG A 61 -16.07 4.28 -2.32
C ARG A 61 -14.98 3.45 -1.62
N ILE A 62 -15.35 2.35 -0.97
CA ILE A 62 -14.38 1.40 -0.40
C ILE A 62 -13.73 0.56 -1.49
N GLU A 63 -14.46 0.19 -2.55
CA GLU A 63 -13.90 -0.49 -3.72
C GLU A 63 -12.89 0.38 -4.45
N GLU A 64 -13.26 1.64 -4.75
CA GLU A 64 -12.34 2.63 -5.34
C GLU A 64 -11.09 2.84 -4.47
N LEU A 65 -11.23 2.80 -3.14
CA LEU A 65 -10.10 2.86 -2.22
C LEU A 65 -9.21 1.63 -2.37
N ARG A 66 -9.77 0.42 -2.41
CA ARG A 66 -9.01 -0.83 -2.57
C ARG A 66 -8.22 -0.86 -3.87
N ASP A 67 -8.81 -0.36 -4.95
CA ASP A 67 -8.17 -0.29 -6.27
C ASP A 67 -6.96 0.64 -6.29
N ARG A 68 -6.86 1.58 -5.34
CA ARG A 68 -5.67 2.43 -5.16
C ARG A 68 -4.51 1.73 -4.45
N TYR A 69 -4.71 0.56 -3.82
CA TYR A 69 -3.69 -0.16 -3.06
C TYR A 69 -3.39 -1.57 -3.63
N PRO A 70 -3.12 -1.71 -4.94
CA PRO A 70 -2.80 -3.02 -5.52
C PRO A 70 -1.53 -3.61 -4.91
N ILE A 71 -0.62 -2.79 -4.39
CA ILE A 71 0.63 -3.21 -3.74
C ILE A 71 0.39 -4.08 -2.49
N LEU A 72 -0.71 -3.88 -1.77
CA LEU A 72 -1.06 -4.68 -0.59
C LEU A 72 -1.56 -6.08 -0.95
N SER A 73 -1.97 -6.29 -2.20
CA SER A 73 -2.33 -7.61 -2.72
C SER A 73 -1.11 -8.44 -3.12
N LEU A 74 0.05 -7.81 -3.34
CA LEU A 74 1.27 -8.50 -3.75
C LEU A 74 1.97 -9.15 -2.54
N PRO A 75 2.33 -10.45 -2.62
CA PRO A 75 3.11 -11.09 -1.57
C PRO A 75 4.46 -10.40 -1.38
N LEU A 76 4.95 -10.32 -0.14
CA LEU A 76 6.16 -9.54 0.17
C LEU A 76 7.41 -10.01 -0.58
N GLY A 77 7.51 -11.31 -0.90
CA GLY A 77 8.60 -11.85 -1.72
C GLY A 77 8.65 -11.30 -3.16
N TYR A 78 7.56 -10.70 -3.65
CA TYR A 78 7.54 -9.99 -4.93
C TYR A 78 8.05 -8.55 -4.83
N TRP A 79 8.17 -7.98 -3.63
CA TRP A 79 8.53 -6.57 -3.47
C TRP A 79 10.00 -6.29 -3.82
N THR A 80 10.85 -7.28 -3.58
CA THR A 80 12.27 -7.22 -3.86
C THR A 80 12.66 -8.24 -4.94
N THR A 81 13.76 -7.97 -5.61
CA THR A 81 14.50 -8.98 -6.35
C THR A 81 15.44 -9.64 -5.35
N GLN A 82 15.30 -10.94 -5.08
CA GLN A 82 16.44 -11.66 -4.50
C GLN A 82 17.62 -11.47 -5.44
N SER A 83 18.76 -11.00 -4.92
CA SER A 83 20.03 -11.33 -5.58
C SER A 83 20.12 -12.85 -5.50
N THR A 84 19.80 -13.52 -6.59
CA THR A 84 20.16 -14.93 -6.78
C THR A 84 21.68 -14.98 -6.83
N ASP A 85 22.33 -14.96 -5.67
CA ASP A 85 23.67 -15.50 -5.55
C ASP A 85 23.50 -17.00 -5.36
N GLN A 86 23.41 -17.69 -6.51
CA GLN A 86 23.72 -19.12 -6.59
C GLN A 86 25.10 -19.21 -7.22
N GLY A 87 26.08 -19.63 -6.42
CA GLY A 87 27.47 -19.87 -6.82
C GLY A 87 28.27 -20.45 -5.66
#